data_AF-V4S7K7-F1
#
_entry.id   AF-V4S7K7-F1
#
_cell.length_a   1.000
_cell.length_b   1.000
_cell.length_c   1.000
_cell.angle_alpha   90.00
_cell.angle_beta   90.00
_cell.angle_gamma   90.00
#
_symmetry.space_group_name_H-M   'P 1'
#
loop_
_entity.id
_entity.type
_entity.pdbx_description
1 polymer ?
#
loop_
_entity_poly.entity_id
_entity_poly.type
_entity_poly.pdbx_seq_one_letter_code
_entity_poly.pdbx_strand_id
1 'polypeptide(L)'
;MKMKNKALAILLLFALQFSLGLAAAGDTTTKLGTVIGIDLGTTYSCVGVYRNDHVEIIANDQGNRITLSWVAFTDTERLIGEAAKNQAAFNPERTIFDVKRLIGRK
;
A
#
# COMPACT_ATOMS: atom_id res chain seq x y z
N MET A 1 -41.07 33.44 40.19
CA MET A 1 -41.13 32.38 39.15
C MET A 1 -40.26 32.65 37.90
N LYS A 2 -39.92 33.90 37.55
CA LYS A 2 -39.15 34.24 36.33
C LYS A 2 -37.66 33.81 36.29
N MET A 3 -36.98 33.68 37.42
CA MET A 3 -35.53 33.37 37.45
C MET A 3 -35.22 31.88 37.19
N LYS A 4 -36.10 30.97 37.61
CA LYS A 4 -35.91 29.51 37.43
C LYS A 4 -35.98 29.10 35.97
N ASN A 5 -36.85 29.74 35.19
CA ASN A 5 -37.01 29.46 33.76
C ASN A 5 -35.83 29.98 32.92
N LYS A 6 -35.18 31.07 33.35
CA LYS A 6 -33.96 31.59 32.70
C LYS A 6 -32.76 30.66 32.93
N ALA A 7 -32.60 30.15 34.15
CA ALA A 7 -31.55 29.18 34.47
C ALA A 7 -31.73 27.87 33.68
N LEU A 8 -32.97 27.40 33.57
CA LEU A 8 -33.29 26.19 32.80
C LEU A 8 -33.01 26.37 31.30
N ALA A 9 -33.32 27.54 30.73
CA ALA A 9 -33.01 27.86 29.34
C ALA A 9 -31.51 27.94 29.06
N ILE A 10 -30.72 28.49 29.98
CA ILE A 10 -29.24 28.55 29.86
C ILE A 10 -28.64 27.14 29.93
N LEU A 11 -29.14 26.29 30.84
CA LEU A 11 -28.68 24.90 30.96
C LEU A 11 -29.02 24.08 29.71
N LEU A 12 -30.20 24.29 29.12
CA LEU A 12 -30.60 23.68 27.86
C LEU A 12 -29.74 24.16 26.69
N LEU A 13 -29.40 25.45 26.62
CA LEU A 13 -28.48 25.98 25.61
C LEU A 13 -27.07 25.40 25.76
N PHE A 14 -26.55 25.29 26.98
CA PHE A 14 -25.24 24.70 27.24
C PHE A 14 -25.21 23.20 26.89
N ALA A 15 -26.26 22.45 27.23
CA ALA A 15 -26.39 21.04 26.86
C ALA A 15 -26.45 20.85 25.34
N LEU A 16 -27.15 21.75 24.62
CA LEU A 16 -27.22 21.73 23.16
C LEU A 16 -25.88 22.08 22.51
N GLN A 17 -25.12 23.04 23.06
CA GLN A 17 -23.79 23.36 22.55
C GLN A 17 -22.76 22.27 22.83
N PHE A 18 -22.88 21.58 23.97
CA PHE A 18 -22.01 20.45 24.32
C PHE A 18 -22.27 19.22 23.43
N SER A 19 -23.54 18.95 23.09
CA SER A 19 -23.89 17.82 22.19
C SER A 19 -23.46 18.06 20.75
N LEU A 20 -23.49 19.30 20.24
CA LEU A 20 -22.93 19.63 18.92
C LEU A 20 -21.40 19.53 18.88
N GLY A 21 -20.71 19.91 19.96
CA GLY A 21 -19.25 19.84 20.04
C GLY A 21 -18.69 18.42 19.98
N LEU A 22 -19.42 17.44 20.54
CA LEU A 22 -19.01 16.03 20.53
C LEU A 22 -19.17 15.37 19.15
N ALA A 23 -20.14 15.82 18.35
CA ALA A 23 -20.38 15.30 17.00
C ALA A 23 -19.33 15.77 15.96
N ALA A 24 -18.55 16.81 16.30
CA ALA A 24 -17.56 17.40 15.39
C ALA A 24 -16.13 16.85 15.57
N ALA A 25 -15.92 15.86 16.43
CA ALA A 25 -14.66 15.11 16.49
C ALA A 25 -14.60 14.10 15.33
N GLY A 26 -14.45 14.62 14.11
CA GLY A 26 -14.19 13.81 12.92
C GLY A 26 -12.84 13.13 13.07
N ASP A 27 -12.88 11.80 13.13
CA ASP A 27 -11.69 10.96 13.18
C ASP A 27 -10.79 11.26 11.99
N THR A 28 -9.71 12.01 12.24
CA THR A 28 -8.71 12.38 11.25
C THR A 28 -7.68 11.26 11.13
N THR A 29 -8.12 10.00 11.23
CA THR A 29 -7.28 8.85 10.94
C THR A 29 -6.96 8.90 9.44
N THR A 30 -5.74 9.35 9.12
CA THR A 30 -5.11 9.13 7.83
C THR A 30 -5.35 7.68 7.44
N LYS A 31 -6.19 7.46 6.43
CA LYS A 31 -6.57 6.14 5.97
C LYS A 31 -5.33 5.48 5.37
N LEU A 32 -4.61 4.72 6.18
CA LEU A 32 -3.49 3.90 5.72
C LEU A 32 -4.01 2.99 4.60
N GLY A 33 -3.35 3.03 3.44
CA GLY A 33 -3.66 2.13 2.34
C GLY A 33 -3.37 0.67 2.71
N THR A 34 -3.72 -0.26 1.84
CA THR A 34 -3.43 -1.69 2.04
C THR A 34 -1.93 -1.90 2.25
N VAL A 35 -1.56 -2.49 3.38
CA VAL A 35 -0.17 -2.84 3.69
C VAL A 35 0.16 -4.17 3.01
N ILE A 36 1.31 -4.22 2.35
CA ILE A 36 1.83 -5.42 1.66
C ILE A 36 3.22 -5.77 2.19
N GLY A 37 3.55 -7.06 2.17
CA GLY A 37 4.89 -7.57 2.35
C GLY A 37 5.51 -7.90 1.00
N ILE A 38 6.75 -7.47 0.76
CA ILE A 38 7.49 -7.76 -0.46
C ILE A 38 8.74 -8.53 -0.08
N ASP A 39 8.86 -9.76 -0.60
CA ASP A 39 10.15 -10.45 -0.63
C ASP A 39 10.82 -10.13 -1.96
N LEU A 40 11.85 -9.28 -1.89
CA LEU A 40 12.72 -9.00 -3.03
C LEU A 40 13.84 -10.02 -3.04
N GLY A 41 13.68 -11.17 -3.69
CA GLY A 41 14.74 -12.16 -3.80
C GLY A 41 15.78 -11.82 -4.88
N THR A 42 16.75 -12.72 -5.07
CA THR A 42 17.80 -12.51 -6.10
C THR A 42 17.30 -12.90 -7.49
N THR A 43 16.62 -14.05 -7.59
CA THR A 43 16.12 -14.61 -8.85
C THR A 43 14.62 -14.41 -9.00
N TYR A 44 13.87 -14.55 -7.90
CA TYR A 44 12.43 -14.39 -7.83
C TYR A 44 12.06 -13.45 -6.70
N SER A 45 10.98 -12.71 -6.88
CA SER A 45 10.33 -11.88 -5.88
C SER A 45 8.88 -12.32 -5.70
N CYS A 46 8.30 -12.06 -4.53
CA CYS A 46 6.88 -12.28 -4.27
C CYS A 46 6.27 -11.13 -3.49
N VAL A 47 4.95 -10.98 -3.57
CA VAL A 47 4.19 -9.98 -2.83
C VAL A 47 3.05 -10.66 -2.09
N GLY A 48 2.97 -10.41 -0.78
CA GLY A 48 1.90 -10.89 0.07
C GLY A 48 1.08 -9.73 0.64
N VAL A 49 -0.20 -9.97 0.88
CA VAL A 49 -1.10 -9.05 1.59
C VAL A 49 -1.73 -9.79 2.76
N TYR A 50 -1.80 -9.16 3.93
CA TYR A 50 -2.58 -9.70 5.05
C TYR A 50 -4.02 -9.20 4.94
N ARG A 51 -4.96 -10.11 4.71
CA ARG A 51 -6.39 -9.81 4.61
C ARG A 51 -7.21 -11.02 5.06
N ASN A 52 -8.41 -10.78 5.60
CA ASN A 52 -9.32 -11.85 6.06
C ASN A 52 -8.62 -12.84 7.02
N ASP A 53 -7.85 -12.31 7.98
CA ASP A 53 -7.12 -13.08 9.00
C ASP A 53 -6.09 -14.11 8.48
N HIS A 54 -5.61 -13.95 7.25
CA HIS A 54 -4.52 -14.74 6.70
C HIS A 54 -3.64 -13.95 5.73
N VAL A 55 -2.47 -14.51 5.41
CA VAL A 55 -1.60 -13.97 4.35
C VAL A 55 -2.00 -14.58 3.01
N GLU A 56 -2.21 -13.73 2.02
CA GLU A 56 -2.44 -14.14 0.64
C GLU A 56 -1.29 -13.66 -0.27
N ILE A 57 -0.74 -14.57 -1.08
CA ILE A 57 0.27 -14.23 -2.08
C ILE A 57 -0.42 -13.77 -3.38
N ILE A 58 -0.08 -12.56 -3.81
CA ILE A 58 -0.65 -11.92 -5.00
C ILE A 58 -0.06 -12.57 -6.25
N ALA A 59 -0.91 -13.01 -7.18
CA ALA A 59 -0.47 -13.48 -8.48
C ALA A 59 -0.16 -12.31 -9.42
N ASN A 60 0.85 -12.45 -10.29
CA ASN A 60 1.12 -11.51 -11.36
C ASN A 60 0.07 -11.63 -12.49
N ASP A 61 0.21 -10.81 -13.51
CA ASP A 61 -0.66 -10.76 -14.70
C ASP A 61 -0.70 -12.09 -15.48
N GLN A 62 0.31 -12.95 -15.32
CA GLN A 62 0.36 -14.29 -15.90
C GLN A 62 -0.20 -15.39 -14.97
N GLY A 63 -0.62 -15.04 -13.76
CA GLY A 63 -1.13 -15.98 -12.76
C GLY A 63 -0.07 -16.63 -11.87
N ASN A 64 1.21 -16.27 -12.01
CA ASN A 64 2.29 -16.79 -11.18
C ASN A 64 2.33 -16.05 -9.83
N ARG A 65 2.55 -16.78 -8.73
CA ARG A 65 2.70 -16.20 -7.37
C ARG A 65 4.12 -15.73 -7.03
N ILE A 66 5.05 -15.98 -7.94
CA ILE A 66 6.43 -15.50 -7.88
C ILE A 66 6.74 -14.87 -9.23
N THR A 67 7.43 -13.74 -9.22
CA THR A 67 7.83 -12.99 -10.41
C THR A 67 9.34 -12.98 -10.51
N LEU A 68 9.90 -13.14 -11.70
CA LEU A 68 11.34 -13.08 -11.87
C LEU A 68 11.89 -11.68 -11.53
N SER A 69 13.00 -11.62 -10.80
CA SER A 69 13.70 -10.38 -10.44
C SER A 69 14.59 -9.88 -11.60
N TRP A 70 13.97 -9.75 -12.78
CA TRP A 70 14.63 -9.41 -14.04
C TRP A 70 14.03 -8.13 -14.61
N VAL A 71 14.87 -7.27 -15.17
CA VAL A 71 14.45 -6.04 -15.85
C VAL A 71 15.19 -5.93 -17.17
N ALA A 72 14.46 -5.81 -18.28
CA ALA A 72 15.03 -5.56 -19.60
C ALA A 72 14.63 -4.19 -20.12
N PHE A 73 15.58 -3.46 -20.69
CA PHE A 73 15.34 -2.17 -21.32
C PHE A 73 15.29 -2.35 -22.83
N THR A 74 14.21 -1.89 -23.44
CA THR A 74 14.09 -1.72 -24.90
C THR A 74 14.17 -0.23 -25.23
N ASP A 75 14.02 0.12 -26.51
CA ASP A 75 13.99 1.53 -26.92
C ASP A 75 12.65 2.21 -26.61
N THR A 76 11.60 1.42 -26.38
CA THR A 76 10.23 1.92 -26.18
C THR A 76 9.74 1.76 -24.75
N GLU A 77 10.20 0.74 -24.03
CA GLU A 77 9.66 0.39 -22.72
C GLU A 77 10.65 -0.37 -21.83
N ARG A 78 10.22 -0.64 -20.60
CA ARG A 78 10.89 -1.54 -19.67
C ARG A 78 10.04 -2.77 -19.47
N LEU A 79 10.62 -3.92 -19.78
CA LEU A 79 10.02 -5.22 -19.51
C LEU A 79 10.48 -5.69 -18.12
N ILE A 80 9.59 -6.34 -17.39
CA ILE A 80 9.83 -6.80 -16.02
C ILE A 80 9.38 -8.26 -15.92
N GLY A 81 10.09 -9.05 -15.10
CA GLY A 81 9.72 -10.43 -14.83
C GLY A 81 9.98 -11.37 -16.00
N GLU A 82 9.02 -12.24 -16.27
CA GLU A 82 9.04 -13.27 -17.29
C GLU A 82 9.27 -12.67 -18.68
N ALA A 83 8.64 -11.52 -18.97
CA ALA A 83 8.84 -10.80 -20.22
C ALA A 83 10.30 -10.36 -20.41
N ALA A 84 10.97 -9.89 -19.36
CA ALA A 84 12.38 -9.52 -19.41
C ALA A 84 13.28 -10.75 -19.61
N LYS A 85 13.04 -11.84 -18.88
CA LYS A 85 13.82 -13.07 -19.01
C LYS A 85 13.73 -13.68 -20.41
N ASN A 86 12.56 -13.64 -21.04
CA ASN A 86 12.37 -14.18 -22.39
C ASN A 86 13.20 -13.45 -23.45
N GLN A 87 13.59 -12.20 -23.21
CA GLN A 87 14.46 -11.45 -24.11
C GLN A 87 15.95 -11.68 -23.88
N ALA A 88 16.36 -12.32 -22.78
CA ALA A 88 17.75 -12.41 -22.37
C ALA A 88 18.69 -13.01 -23.43
N ALA A 89 18.19 -13.95 -24.24
CA ALA A 89 18.97 -14.56 -25.32
C ALA A 89 19.20 -13.61 -26.51
N PHE A 90 18.27 -12.68 -26.76
CA PHE A 90 18.30 -11.76 -27.91
C PHE A 90 18.78 -10.34 -27.54
N ASN A 91 18.62 -9.94 -26.28
CA ASN A 91 18.99 -8.63 -25.73
C ASN A 91 19.78 -8.79 -24.41
N PRO A 92 20.91 -9.53 -24.42
CA PRO A 92 21.64 -9.87 -23.19
C PRO A 92 22.22 -8.65 -22.48
N GLU A 93 22.74 -7.67 -23.22
CA GLU A 93 23.42 -6.51 -22.64
C GLU A 93 22.46 -5.55 -21.92
N ARG A 94 21.18 -5.53 -22.29
CA ARG A 94 20.17 -4.65 -21.69
C ARG A 94 19.17 -5.41 -20.82
N THR A 95 19.44 -6.69 -20.52
CA THR A 95 18.64 -7.52 -19.62
C THR A 95 19.41 -7.77 -18.32
N ILE A 96 18.92 -7.19 -17.23
CA ILE A 96 19.60 -7.14 -15.94
C ILE A 96 18.91 -8.10 -14.96
N PHE A 97 19.73 -8.88 -14.25
CA PHE A 97 19.31 -9.79 -13.17
C PHE A 97 20.39 -9.84 -12.08
N ASP A 98 20.12 -10.55 -10.98
CA ASP A 98 21.04 -10.69 -9.83
C ASP A 98 21.38 -9.37 -9.10
N VAL A 99 20.64 -8.29 -9.37
CA VAL A 99 20.88 -6.95 -8.81
C VAL A 99 20.93 -6.97 -7.28
N LYS A 100 20.12 -7.80 -6.62
CA LYS A 100 20.14 -7.93 -5.15
C LYS A 100 21.53 -8.26 -4.60
N ARG A 101 22.35 -9.00 -5.35
CA ARG A 101 23.72 -9.32 -4.95
C ARG A 101 24.64 -8.10 -4.98
N LEU A 102 24.35 -7.13 -5.84
CA LEU A 102 25.17 -5.96 -6.11
C LEU A 102 24.77 -4.74 -5.26
N ILE A 103 23.52 -4.67 -4.80
CA ILE A 103 23.04 -3.58 -3.95
C ILE A 103 23.94 -3.44 -2.71
N GLY A 104 24.37 -2.21 -2.43
CA GLY A 104 25.17 -1.87 -1.25
C GLY A 104 26.66 -2.24 -1.33
N ARG A 105 27.14 -2.78 -2.46
CA ARG A 105 28.58 -2.93 -2.72
C ARG A 105 29.23 -1.57 -3.02
N LYS A 106 30.53 -1.46 -2.74
CA LYS A 106 31.36 -0.27 -2.96
C LYS A 106 32.08 -0.33 -4.30
#